data_AF-A0A806C532-F1
#
_entry.id   AF-A0A806C532-F1
#
_cell.length_a   1.000
_cell.length_b   1.000
_cell.length_c   1.000
_cell.angle_alpha   90.00
_cell.angle_beta   90.00
_cell.angle_gamma   90.00
#
_symmetry.space_group_name_H-M   'P 1'
#
loop_
_entity.id
_entity.type
_entity.pdbx_description
1 polymer ?
#
loop_
_entity_poly.entity_id
_entity_poly.type
_entity_poly.pdbx_seq_one_letter_code
_entity_poly.pdbx_strand_id
1 'polypeptide(L)'
;MRKKQNKKEMILNDRFEDFIDKGQNLNNNQDENLIIYNNLKDQLKLNLKDDIDNKIQRMKILYEIKQKELYKYDGFKSFEQFIKSFIIAKTQAYIYLKVYEKVLEGIISIDKIKEVGFNSIYHAIQKQRLLEINQKNMNKSNKKNTPIRILIKDNELYDFCKKDTKRVYFILEEIFKNKKNILSEIIIKYDNSKKKRNK
;
A
#
# COMPACT_ATOMS: atom_id res chain seq x y z
N MET A 1 46.23 22.57 -12.55
CA MET A 1 45.95 21.16 -12.89
C MET A 1 44.44 20.96 -12.96
N ARG A 2 43.90 20.69 -14.15
CA ARG A 2 42.46 20.69 -14.45
C ARG A 2 41.83 19.31 -14.18
N LYS A 3 40.61 19.33 -13.63
CA LYS A 3 39.74 18.19 -13.27
C LYS A 3 39.41 17.36 -14.52
N LYS A 4 39.57 16.02 -14.44
CA LYS A 4 39.06 15.05 -15.42
C LYS A 4 37.75 14.47 -14.88
N GLN A 5 36.62 14.87 -15.47
CA GLN A 5 35.33 14.20 -15.27
C GLN A 5 35.24 13.07 -16.30
N ASN A 6 35.24 11.82 -15.84
CA ASN A 6 34.94 10.67 -16.68
C ASN A 6 33.42 10.59 -16.91
N LYS A 7 32.97 11.05 -18.07
CA LYS A 7 31.63 10.80 -18.58
C LYS A 7 31.63 9.37 -19.12
N LYS A 8 30.99 8.43 -18.41
CA LYS A 8 30.70 7.10 -18.96
C LYS A 8 29.57 7.27 -19.97
N GLU A 9 29.91 7.24 -21.25
CA GLU A 9 28.93 7.14 -22.33
C GLU A 9 28.28 5.76 -22.27
N MET A 10 26.95 5.77 -22.28
CA MET A 10 26.09 4.61 -22.26
C MET A 10 25.86 4.21 -23.73
N ILE A 11 26.52 3.15 -24.18
CA ILE A 11 26.32 2.58 -25.50
C ILE A 11 24.93 1.93 -25.50
N LEU A 12 23.97 2.56 -26.15
CA LEU A 12 22.64 2.00 -26.45
C LEU A 12 22.75 1.23 -27.77
N ASN A 13 22.36 -0.04 -27.72
CA ASN A 13 22.47 -1.03 -28.78
C ASN A 13 22.07 -0.54 -30.20
N ASP A 14 22.96 -0.83 -31.17
CA ASP A 14 22.86 -0.66 -32.63
C ASP A 14 21.76 -1.49 -33.33
N ARG A 15 20.54 -1.57 -32.78
CA ARG A 15 19.43 -2.30 -33.45
C ARG A 15 18.45 -1.42 -34.22
N PHE A 16 18.74 -0.13 -34.38
CA PHE A 16 17.76 0.86 -34.83
C PHE A 16 17.94 1.35 -36.29
N GLU A 17 19.02 1.01 -36.99
CA GLU A 17 19.26 1.56 -38.34
C GLU A 17 18.62 0.78 -39.50
N ASP A 18 18.23 -0.49 -39.31
CA ASP A 18 17.88 -1.36 -40.45
C ASP A 18 16.46 -1.22 -41.03
N PHE A 19 15.63 -0.28 -40.56
CA PHE A 19 14.21 -0.19 -41.01
C PHE A 19 13.84 1.08 -41.79
N ILE A 20 14.80 1.99 -42.03
CA ILE A 20 14.57 3.21 -42.83
C ILE A 20 15.05 2.97 -44.27
N ASP A 21 14.56 1.95 -44.98
CA ASP A 21 14.78 1.92 -46.45
C ASP A 21 13.79 1.06 -47.23
N LYS A 22 12.48 1.34 -47.12
CA LYS A 22 11.48 0.88 -48.11
C LYS A 22 10.17 1.63 -47.95
N GLY A 23 9.90 2.58 -48.85
CA GLY A 23 8.59 3.21 -48.97
C GLY A 23 8.60 4.40 -49.92
N GLN A 24 8.51 4.12 -51.22
CA GLN A 24 8.38 5.10 -52.29
C GLN A 24 7.04 5.86 -52.20
N ASN A 25 7.10 7.17 -52.45
CA ASN A 25 6.05 8.08 -52.98
C ASN A 25 4.58 7.67 -52.84
N LEU A 26 3.87 8.24 -51.86
CA LEU A 26 2.43 8.49 -51.94
C LEU A 26 2.11 9.84 -51.27
N ASN A 27 1.53 10.76 -52.04
CA ASN A 27 0.91 11.97 -51.53
C ASN A 27 -0.19 11.59 -50.52
N ASN A 28 -0.01 11.89 -49.23
CA ASN A 28 -1.06 12.15 -48.23
C ASN A 28 -0.43 12.35 -46.83
N ASN A 29 -0.26 13.59 -46.37
CA ASN A 29 0.17 13.91 -44.99
C ASN A 29 -0.68 13.24 -43.88
N GLN A 30 -1.90 12.77 -44.19
CA GLN A 30 -2.74 12.03 -43.24
C GLN A 30 -2.28 10.58 -43.04
N ASP A 31 -1.73 9.93 -44.06
CA ASP A 31 -1.26 8.55 -44.00
C ASP A 31 0.08 8.44 -43.26
N GLU A 32 0.98 9.40 -43.46
CA GLU A 32 2.24 9.48 -42.70
C GLU A 32 2.00 9.68 -41.19
N ASN A 33 1.09 10.58 -40.82
CA ASN A 33 0.75 10.79 -39.42
C ASN A 33 0.11 9.56 -38.77
N LEU A 34 -0.70 8.79 -39.52
CA LEU A 34 -1.27 7.54 -39.04
C LEU A 34 -0.21 6.44 -38.86
N ILE A 35 0.77 6.36 -39.77
CA ILE A 35 1.92 5.45 -39.66
C ILE A 35 2.77 5.82 -38.43
N ILE A 36 3.11 7.10 -38.26
CA ILE A 36 3.86 7.61 -37.11
C ILE A 36 3.11 7.30 -35.81
N TYR A 37 1.81 7.57 -35.76
CA TYR A 37 0.97 7.28 -34.60
C TYR A 37 0.98 5.79 -34.23
N ASN A 38 0.80 4.89 -35.20
CA ASN A 38 0.80 3.45 -34.95
C ASN A 38 2.17 2.97 -34.46
N ASN A 39 3.26 3.47 -35.04
CA ASN A 39 4.62 3.15 -34.60
C ASN A 39 4.86 3.62 -33.16
N LEU A 40 4.54 4.87 -32.84
CA LEU A 40 4.65 5.40 -31.46
C LEU A 40 3.80 4.61 -30.47
N LYS A 41 2.58 4.22 -30.86
CA LYS A 41 1.67 3.39 -30.06
C LYS A 41 2.27 2.02 -29.76
N ASP A 42 2.89 1.38 -30.74
CA ASP A 42 3.50 0.06 -30.56
C ASP A 42 4.81 0.13 -29.78
N GLN A 43 5.65 1.15 -30.00
CA GLN A 43 6.81 1.44 -29.16
C GLN A 43 6.40 1.65 -27.69
N LEU A 44 5.32 2.37 -27.45
CA LEU A 44 4.81 2.58 -26.10
C LEU A 44 4.39 1.26 -25.44
N LYS A 45 3.71 0.37 -26.18
CA LYS A 45 3.34 -0.97 -25.65
C LYS A 45 4.56 -1.82 -25.31
N LEU A 46 5.59 -1.81 -26.17
CA LEU A 46 6.84 -2.54 -25.93
C LEU A 46 7.54 -2.03 -24.67
N ASN A 47 7.70 -0.70 -24.54
CA ASN A 47 8.30 -0.08 -23.37
C ASN A 47 7.58 -0.42 -22.06
N LEU A 48 6.24 -0.48 -22.08
CA LEU A 48 5.43 -0.86 -20.92
C LEU A 48 5.63 -2.34 -20.54
N LYS A 49 5.71 -3.23 -21.55
CA LYS A 49 5.96 -4.65 -21.32
C LYS A 49 7.35 -4.86 -20.73
N ASP A 50 8.36 -4.18 -21.27
CA ASP A 50 9.73 -4.22 -20.79
C ASP A 50 9.83 -3.67 -19.35
N ASP A 51 9.09 -2.62 -18.99
CA ASP A 51 9.04 -2.12 -17.61
C ASP A 51 8.48 -3.17 -16.63
N ILE A 52 7.42 -3.90 -17.01
CA ILE A 52 6.85 -4.96 -16.16
C ILE A 52 7.84 -6.12 -16.02
N ASP A 53 8.44 -6.56 -17.12
CA ASP A 53 9.43 -7.65 -17.09
C ASP A 53 10.67 -7.27 -16.27
N ASN A 54 11.13 -6.01 -16.38
CA ASN A 54 12.20 -5.46 -15.56
C ASN A 54 11.83 -5.45 -14.07
N LYS A 55 10.60 -5.08 -13.72
CA LYS A 55 10.11 -5.16 -12.33
C LYS A 55 10.11 -6.60 -11.81
N ILE A 56 9.71 -7.56 -12.64
CA ILE A 56 9.74 -8.99 -12.29
C ILE A 56 11.17 -9.47 -12.04
N GLN A 57 12.13 -9.07 -12.87
CA GLN A 57 13.53 -9.43 -12.63
C GLN A 57 14.08 -8.79 -11.35
N ARG A 58 13.78 -7.50 -11.12
CA ARG A 58 14.16 -6.81 -9.88
C ARG A 58 13.61 -7.52 -8.64
N MET A 59 12.36 -7.96 -8.67
CA MET A 59 11.75 -8.75 -7.60
C MET A 59 12.57 -9.99 -7.24
N LYS A 60 12.92 -10.79 -8.26
CA LYS A 60 13.71 -12.02 -8.11
C LYS A 60 15.09 -11.75 -7.52
N ILE A 61 15.82 -10.81 -8.12
CA ILE A 61 17.18 -10.44 -7.71
C ILE A 61 17.20 -9.93 -6.26
N LEU A 62 16.31 -8.99 -5.92
CA LEU A 62 16.24 -8.43 -4.58
C LEU A 62 15.91 -9.49 -3.52
N TYR A 63 15.02 -10.43 -3.85
CA TYR A 63 14.67 -11.52 -2.95
C TYR A 63 15.88 -12.44 -2.72
N GLU A 64 16.57 -12.85 -3.79
CA GLU A 64 17.73 -13.73 -3.67
C GLU A 64 18.87 -13.09 -2.88
N ILE A 65 19.19 -11.82 -3.14
CA ILE A 65 20.19 -11.06 -2.39
C ILE A 65 19.82 -10.99 -0.91
N LYS A 66 18.55 -10.77 -0.59
CA LYS A 66 18.09 -10.67 0.80
C LYS A 66 18.16 -12.03 1.51
N GLN A 67 17.63 -13.09 0.91
CA GLN A 67 17.54 -14.41 1.55
C GLN A 67 18.91 -15.05 1.79
N LYS A 68 19.82 -14.93 0.82
CA LYS A 68 21.20 -15.45 0.93
C LYS A 68 22.16 -14.46 1.60
N GLU A 69 21.64 -13.31 2.03
CA GLU A 69 22.42 -12.22 2.64
C GLU A 69 23.64 -11.75 1.81
N LEU A 70 23.53 -11.79 0.47
CA LEU A 70 24.63 -11.51 -0.45
C LEU A 70 25.13 -10.07 -0.38
N TYR A 71 24.31 -9.16 0.14
CA TYR A 71 24.71 -7.78 0.39
C TYR A 71 25.93 -7.64 1.32
N LYS A 72 26.26 -8.68 2.09
CA LYS A 72 27.45 -8.71 2.95
C LYS A 72 28.76 -8.72 2.16
N TYR A 73 28.76 -9.20 0.91
CA TYR A 73 29.96 -9.18 0.05
C TYR A 73 30.43 -7.76 -0.26
N ASP A 74 29.51 -6.80 -0.30
CA ASP A 74 29.80 -5.37 -0.44
C ASP A 74 30.04 -4.67 0.91
N GLY A 75 30.13 -5.43 2.00
CA GLY A 75 30.38 -4.90 3.35
C GLY A 75 29.16 -4.27 4.04
N PHE A 76 27.96 -4.39 3.48
CA PHE A 76 26.75 -3.88 4.14
C PHE A 76 26.36 -4.72 5.35
N LYS A 77 26.04 -4.07 6.47
CA LYS A 77 25.62 -4.75 7.71
C LYS A 77 24.17 -5.24 7.66
N SER A 78 23.36 -4.68 6.77
CA SER A 78 21.96 -5.08 6.61
C SER A 78 21.48 -4.85 5.18
N PHE A 79 20.46 -5.60 4.79
CA PHE A 79 19.78 -5.41 3.50
C PHE A 79 19.24 -3.98 3.34
N GLU A 80 18.82 -3.34 4.43
CA GLU A 80 18.39 -1.94 4.39
C GLU A 80 19.52 -1.00 3.96
N GLN A 81 20.74 -1.19 4.49
CA GLN A 81 21.89 -0.39 4.09
C GLN A 81 22.23 -0.59 2.62
N PHE A 82 22.17 -1.84 2.15
CA PHE A 82 22.34 -2.18 0.74
C PHE A 82 21.33 -1.47 -0.15
N ILE A 83 20.03 -1.51 0.15
CA ILE A 83 19.04 -0.82 -0.70
C ILE A 83 19.23 0.69 -0.71
N LYS A 84 19.67 1.29 0.41
CA LYS A 84 19.96 2.73 0.47
C LYS A 84 21.11 3.16 -0.45
N SER A 85 21.99 2.26 -0.88
CA SER A 85 23.06 2.61 -1.83
C SER A 85 22.58 2.67 -3.29
N PHE A 86 21.34 2.25 -3.59
CA PHE A 86 20.77 2.32 -4.95
C PHE A 86 19.77 3.47 -5.08
N ILE A 87 19.45 3.84 -6.33
CA ILE A 87 18.42 4.84 -6.68
C ILE A 87 17.00 4.35 -6.33
N ILE A 88 16.84 3.06 -6.00
CA ILE A 88 15.54 2.49 -5.65
C ILE A 88 15.14 2.97 -4.25
N ALA A 89 14.00 3.65 -4.15
CA ALA A 89 13.44 4.04 -2.86
C ALA A 89 13.24 2.80 -1.97
N LYS A 90 13.66 2.88 -0.69
CA LYS A 90 13.53 1.80 0.31
C LYS A 90 12.16 1.12 0.25
N THR A 91 11.10 1.92 0.26
CA THR A 91 9.70 1.46 0.21
C THR A 91 9.44 0.55 -0.99
N GLN A 92 9.95 0.91 -2.16
CA GLN A 92 9.74 0.15 -3.39
C GLN A 92 10.43 -1.22 -3.34
N ALA A 93 11.64 -1.29 -2.79
CA ALA A 93 12.35 -2.57 -2.63
C ALA A 93 11.57 -3.55 -1.74
N TYR A 94 11.04 -3.07 -0.60
CA TYR A 94 10.21 -3.91 0.27
C TYR A 94 8.86 -4.26 -0.36
N ILE A 95 8.30 -3.41 -1.21
CA ILE A 95 7.09 -3.74 -1.98
C ILE A 95 7.39 -4.87 -2.97
N TYR A 96 8.49 -4.82 -3.71
CA TYR A 96 8.92 -5.90 -4.61
C TYR A 96 9.05 -7.24 -3.88
N LEU A 97 9.69 -7.24 -2.70
CA LEU A 97 9.83 -8.45 -1.89
C LEU A 97 8.47 -9.05 -1.51
N LYS A 98 7.53 -8.22 -1.04
CA LYS A 98 6.19 -8.67 -0.62
C LYS A 98 5.39 -9.28 -1.76
N VAL A 99 5.44 -8.67 -2.95
CA VAL A 99 4.74 -9.20 -4.12
C VAL A 99 5.36 -10.52 -4.53
N TYR A 100 6.69 -10.61 -4.54
CA TYR A 100 7.39 -11.85 -4.92
C TYR A 100 7.17 -12.99 -3.92
N GLU A 101 7.10 -12.71 -2.62
CA GLU A 101 6.69 -13.71 -1.62
C GLU A 101 5.34 -14.35 -1.96
N LYS A 102 4.35 -13.55 -2.40
CA LYS A 102 3.05 -14.07 -2.85
C LYS A 102 3.11 -14.88 -4.14
N VAL A 103 4.11 -14.61 -4.98
CA VAL A 103 4.39 -15.45 -6.16
C VAL A 103 4.97 -16.80 -5.73
N LEU A 104 5.91 -16.81 -4.79
CA LEU A 104 6.49 -18.04 -4.25
C LEU A 104 5.47 -18.89 -3.48
N GLU A 105 4.53 -18.24 -2.79
CA GLU A 105 3.39 -18.91 -2.13
C GLU A 105 2.36 -19.49 -3.13
N GLY A 106 2.50 -19.21 -4.43
CA GLY A 106 1.58 -19.68 -5.48
C GLY A 106 0.24 -18.92 -5.52
N ILE A 107 0.08 -17.86 -4.74
CA ILE A 107 -1.15 -17.06 -4.68
C ILE A 107 -1.30 -16.19 -5.94
N ILE A 108 -0.18 -15.73 -6.50
CA ILE A 108 -0.15 -14.90 -7.70
C ILE A 108 0.82 -15.51 -8.71
N SER A 109 0.39 -15.69 -9.96
CA SER A 109 1.31 -16.09 -11.03
C SER A 109 2.05 -14.89 -11.63
N ILE A 110 3.25 -15.14 -12.17
CA ILE A 110 4.00 -14.12 -12.90
C ILE A 110 3.20 -13.62 -14.11
N ASP A 111 2.51 -14.52 -14.82
CA ASP A 111 1.68 -14.16 -15.96
C ASP A 111 0.54 -13.22 -15.58
N LYS A 112 -0.05 -13.40 -14.39
CA LYS A 112 -1.07 -12.48 -13.89
C LYS A 112 -0.51 -11.07 -13.62
N ILE A 113 0.74 -10.99 -13.16
CA ILE A 113 1.43 -9.70 -13.01
C ILE A 113 1.68 -9.04 -14.37
N LYS A 114 2.02 -9.81 -15.40
CA LYS A 114 2.20 -9.30 -16.77
C LYS A 114 0.90 -8.79 -17.39
N GLU A 115 -0.20 -9.51 -17.17
CA GLU A 115 -1.52 -9.17 -17.71
C GLU A 115 -2.12 -7.93 -17.04
N VAL A 116 -2.12 -7.89 -15.71
CA VAL A 116 -2.85 -6.86 -14.93
C VAL A 116 -1.95 -5.70 -14.49
N GLY A 117 -0.64 -5.91 -14.52
CA GLY A 117 0.36 -4.94 -14.09
C GLY A 117 0.68 -4.99 -12.60
N PHE A 118 1.91 -4.60 -12.28
CA PHE A 118 2.47 -4.68 -10.92
C PHE A 118 1.67 -3.90 -9.87
N ASN A 119 1.30 -2.64 -10.17
CA ASN A 119 0.64 -1.77 -9.20
C ASN A 119 -0.74 -2.30 -8.81
N SER A 120 -1.51 -2.77 -9.79
CA SER A 120 -2.83 -3.38 -9.60
C SER A 120 -2.76 -4.58 -8.66
N ILE A 121 -1.79 -5.46 -8.87
CA ILE A 121 -1.53 -6.62 -8.00
C ILE A 121 -1.16 -6.18 -6.59
N TYR A 122 -0.24 -5.21 -6.45
CA TYR A 122 0.13 -4.69 -5.15
C TYR A 122 -1.08 -4.10 -4.39
N HIS A 123 -1.93 -3.32 -5.06
CA HIS A 123 -3.16 -2.79 -4.47
C HIS A 123 -4.13 -3.90 -4.06
N ALA A 124 -4.27 -4.95 -4.87
CA ALA A 124 -5.11 -6.10 -4.54
C ALA A 124 -4.61 -6.83 -3.28
N ILE A 125 -3.30 -7.09 -3.18
CA ILE A 125 -2.67 -7.68 -1.98
C ILE A 125 -2.96 -6.84 -0.74
N GLN A 126 -2.81 -5.52 -0.86
CA GLN A 126 -3.03 -4.60 0.27
C GLN A 126 -4.50 -4.57 0.69
N LYS A 127 -5.43 -4.58 -0.28
CA LYS A 127 -6.87 -4.65 -0.01
C LYS A 127 -7.26 -5.97 0.65
N GLN A 128 -6.75 -7.10 0.15
CA GLN A 128 -6.99 -8.41 0.75
C GLN A 128 -6.44 -8.50 2.16
N ARG A 129 -5.22 -8.00 2.40
CA ARG A 129 -4.66 -7.87 3.76
C ARG A 129 -5.54 -6.99 4.65
N LEU A 130 -6.13 -5.92 4.14
CA LEU A 130 -7.07 -5.09 4.90
C LEU A 130 -8.34 -5.87 5.26
N LEU A 131 -8.87 -6.68 4.34
CA LEU A 131 -10.02 -7.56 4.57
C LEU A 131 -9.68 -8.65 5.59
N GLU A 132 -8.50 -9.29 5.50
CA GLU A 132 -8.02 -10.27 6.47
C GLU A 132 -7.76 -9.66 7.86
N ILE A 133 -7.23 -8.43 7.93
CA ILE A 133 -7.09 -7.70 9.19
C ILE A 133 -8.47 -7.40 9.77
N ASN A 134 -9.42 -6.96 8.93
CA ASN A 134 -10.79 -6.67 9.38
C ASN A 134 -11.51 -7.96 9.81
N GLN A 135 -11.37 -9.06 9.09
CA GLN A 135 -11.92 -10.37 9.46
C GLN A 135 -11.24 -10.95 10.70
N LYS A 136 -9.92 -10.84 10.84
CA LYS A 136 -9.21 -11.20 12.09
C LYS A 136 -9.64 -10.30 13.25
N ASN A 137 -9.94 -9.03 13.01
CA ASN A 137 -10.47 -8.13 14.04
C ASN A 137 -11.92 -8.49 14.41
N MET A 138 -12.73 -8.98 13.47
CA MET A 138 -14.08 -9.49 13.72
C MET A 138 -14.06 -10.84 14.45
N ASN A 139 -13.16 -11.75 14.09
CA ASN A 139 -13.01 -13.09 14.69
C ASN A 139 -12.24 -13.06 16.03
N LYS A 140 -11.68 -11.91 16.41
CA LYS A 140 -11.05 -11.66 17.72
C LYS A 140 -12.00 -10.89 18.63
N SER A 141 -13.29 -11.22 18.57
CA SER A 141 -14.34 -10.75 19.48
C SER A 141 -14.26 -11.42 20.86
N ASN A 142 -13.07 -11.46 21.45
CA ASN A 142 -12.90 -11.60 22.89
C ASN A 142 -12.17 -10.33 23.39
N LYS A 143 -13.00 -9.37 23.81
CA LYS A 143 -12.68 -8.15 24.58
C LYS A 143 -11.49 -7.32 24.08
N LYS A 144 -11.74 -6.50 23.06
CA LYS A 144 -10.98 -5.27 22.89
C LYS A 144 -11.64 -4.20 23.77
N ASN A 145 -10.96 -3.80 24.85
CA ASN A 145 -11.39 -2.70 25.72
C ASN A 145 -11.28 -1.38 24.95
N THR A 146 -12.18 -1.14 24.01
CA THR A 146 -12.24 0.11 23.26
C THR A 146 -12.64 1.22 24.23
N PRO A 147 -11.81 2.25 24.43
CA PRO A 147 -12.15 3.33 25.36
C PRO A 147 -13.35 4.11 24.82
N ILE A 148 -14.42 4.18 25.61
CA ILE A 148 -15.57 5.03 25.32
C ILE A 148 -15.16 6.48 25.65
N ARG A 149 -15.29 7.38 24.68
CA ARG A 149 -15.06 8.83 24.87
C ARG A 149 -16.41 9.54 24.98
N ILE A 150 -16.67 10.18 26.11
CA ILE A 150 -17.90 10.94 26.38
C ILE A 150 -17.51 12.40 26.63
N LEU A 151 -18.17 13.34 25.96
CA LEU A 151 -18.04 14.76 26.25
C LEU A 151 -18.98 15.13 27.41
N ILE A 152 -18.42 15.43 28.57
CA ILE A 152 -19.17 15.90 29.74
C ILE A 152 -19.21 17.43 29.70
N LYS A 153 -20.42 18.00 29.63
CA LYS A 153 -20.62 19.47 29.56
C LYS A 153 -20.66 20.14 30.93
N ASP A 154 -21.00 19.38 31.96
CA ASP A 154 -21.12 19.87 33.33
C ASP A 154 -19.77 19.74 34.05
N ASN A 155 -19.28 20.85 34.61
CA ASN A 155 -17.94 20.93 35.18
C ASN A 155 -17.80 20.10 36.47
N GLU A 156 -18.81 20.11 37.32
CA GLU A 156 -18.79 19.34 38.58
C GLU A 156 -18.81 17.83 38.30
N LEU A 157 -19.64 17.39 37.35
CA LEU A 157 -19.70 16.01 36.91
C LEU A 157 -18.39 15.58 36.22
N TYR A 158 -17.76 16.49 35.47
CA TYR A 158 -16.45 16.25 34.87
C TYR A 158 -15.38 16.01 35.94
N ASP A 159 -15.31 16.87 36.96
CA ASP A 159 -14.36 16.72 38.06
C ASP A 159 -14.61 15.46 38.89
N PHE A 160 -15.88 15.14 39.16
CA PHE A 160 -16.27 13.88 39.80
C PHE A 160 -15.75 12.66 39.02
N CYS A 161 -15.91 12.68 37.69
CA CYS A 161 -15.48 11.58 36.81
C CYS A 161 -13.96 11.48 36.67
N LYS A 162 -13.28 12.63 36.60
CA LYS A 162 -11.83 12.73 36.43
C LYS A 162 -11.08 12.34 37.70
N LYS A 163 -11.63 12.68 38.88
CA LYS A 163 -11.00 12.40 40.18
C LYS A 163 -10.75 10.92 40.43
N ASP A 164 -11.69 10.05 40.01
CA ASP A 164 -11.52 8.60 40.10
C ASP A 164 -12.33 7.88 39.01
N THR A 165 -11.65 7.53 37.92
CA THR A 165 -12.26 6.83 36.77
C THR A 165 -12.63 5.39 37.09
N LYS A 166 -11.96 4.72 38.04
CA LYS A 166 -12.30 3.36 38.46
C LYS A 166 -13.61 3.35 39.22
N ARG A 167 -13.84 4.36 40.07
CA ARG A 167 -15.12 4.55 40.76
C ARG A 167 -16.27 4.75 39.78
N VAL A 168 -16.08 5.55 38.71
CA VAL A 168 -17.11 5.72 37.67
C VAL A 168 -17.41 4.40 36.97
N TYR A 169 -16.36 3.66 36.57
CA TYR A 169 -16.52 2.35 35.94
C TYR A 169 -17.30 1.39 36.86
N PHE A 170 -16.95 1.33 38.14
CA PHE A 170 -17.65 0.50 39.13
C PHE A 170 -19.12 0.89 39.26
N ILE A 171 -19.45 2.19 39.36
CA ILE A 171 -20.84 2.67 39.44
C ILE A 171 -21.63 2.23 38.20
N LEU A 172 -21.07 2.40 37.01
CA LEU A 172 -21.72 2.02 35.76
C LEU A 172 -21.93 0.49 35.68
N GLU A 173 -20.93 -0.29 36.07
CA GLU A 173 -21.00 -1.75 36.08
C GLU A 173 -22.03 -2.26 37.08
N GLU A 174 -22.09 -1.68 38.28
CA GLU A 174 -23.04 -2.03 39.34
C GLU A 174 -24.48 -1.71 38.92
N ILE A 175 -24.71 -0.54 38.32
CA ILE A 175 -26.02 -0.16 37.81
C ILE A 175 -26.46 -1.13 36.71
N PHE A 176 -25.56 -1.44 35.78
CA PHE A 176 -25.84 -2.30 34.64
C PHE A 176 -26.14 -3.74 35.03
N LYS A 177 -25.36 -4.32 35.95
CA LYS A 177 -25.51 -5.73 36.36
C LYS A 177 -26.60 -5.92 37.40
N ASN A 178 -26.63 -5.07 38.43
CA ASN A 178 -27.35 -5.34 39.66
C ASN A 178 -28.56 -4.43 39.88
N LYS A 179 -28.65 -3.26 39.22
CA LYS A 179 -29.73 -2.28 39.40
C LYS A 179 -30.51 -1.99 38.12
N LYS A 180 -31.01 -3.03 37.45
CA LYS A 180 -31.74 -2.92 36.18
C LYS A 180 -32.96 -2.00 36.23
N ASN A 181 -33.73 -1.98 37.33
CA ASN A 181 -34.90 -1.10 37.46
C ASN A 181 -34.50 0.38 37.41
N ILE A 182 -33.45 0.74 38.16
CA ILE A 182 -32.89 2.10 38.17
C ILE A 182 -32.37 2.47 36.78
N LEU A 183 -31.68 1.54 36.11
CA LEU A 183 -31.20 1.74 34.74
C LEU A 183 -32.36 2.03 33.77
N SER A 184 -33.44 1.25 33.83
CA SER A 184 -34.63 1.44 33.00
C SER A 184 -35.27 2.81 33.24
N GLU A 185 -35.41 3.25 34.49
CA GLU A 185 -35.92 4.58 34.81
C GLU A 185 -35.04 5.71 34.25
N ILE A 186 -33.72 5.56 34.34
CA ILE A 186 -32.76 6.53 33.80
C ILE A 186 -32.88 6.60 32.26
N ILE A 187 -33.02 5.46 31.58
CA ILE A 187 -33.20 5.40 30.12
C ILE A 187 -34.51 6.08 29.71
N ILE A 188 -35.62 5.77 30.37
CA ILE A 188 -36.92 6.39 30.08
C ILE A 188 -36.87 7.92 30.27
N LYS A 189 -36.25 8.40 31.36
CA LYS A 189 -36.05 9.83 31.60
C LYS A 189 -35.22 10.48 30.49
N TYR A 190 -34.15 9.83 30.06
CA TYR A 190 -33.29 10.30 28.97
C TYR A 190 -34.06 10.40 27.63
N ASP A 191 -34.81 9.36 27.25
CA ASP A 191 -35.56 9.37 25.99
C ASP A 191 -36.68 10.43 25.98
N ASN A 192 -37.33 10.64 27.12
CA ASN A 192 -38.30 11.74 27.28
C ASN A 192 -37.65 13.12 27.16
N SER A 193 -36.40 13.28 27.63
CA SER A 193 -35.66 14.55 27.49
C SER A 193 -35.28 14.87 26.05
N LYS A 194 -35.06 13.86 25.20
CA LYS A 194 -34.84 14.05 23.75
C LYS A 194 -36.08 14.56 23.03
N LYS A 195 -37.25 14.02 23.36
CA LYS A 195 -38.53 14.42 22.74
C LYS A 195 -38.87 15.89 23.01
N LYS A 196 -38.47 16.44 24.16
CA LYS A 196 -38.66 17.86 24.51
C LYS A 196 -37.71 18.83 23.79
N ARG A 197 -36.59 18.35 23.23
CA ARG A 197 -35.63 19.19 22.49
C ARG A 197 -35.95 19.34 21.00
N ASN A 198 -36.86 18.50 20.49
CA ASN A 198 -37.26 18.47 19.07
C ASN A 198 -38.65 19.10 18.84
N LYS A 199 -39.17 19.83 19.83
CA LYS A 199 -40.30 20.75 19.73
C LYS A 199 -39.77 22.15 20.02
#